data_AF-A0A4Y2MGQ2-F1
#
_entry.id   AF-A0A4Y2MGQ2-F1
#
_cell.length_a   1.000
_cell.length_b   1.000
_cell.length_c   1.000
_cell.angle_alpha   90.00
_cell.angle_beta   90.00
_cell.angle_gamma   90.00
#
_symmetry.space_group_name_H-M   'P 1'
#
loop_
_entity.id
_entity.type
_entity.pdbx_description
1 polymer ?
#
loop_
_entity_poly.entity_id
_entity_poly.type
_entity_poly.pdbx_seq_one_letter_code
_entity_poly.pdbx_strand_id
1 'polypeptide(L)'
;METGSDLRDHIRKFFDFIDKLQDLNIVIDEDLTSVMLLYSLPANFETFRVAIESRAKLDTLRIKIIDEWQSRAGQSLSKDDGAYATKFENQFRNQRFKAKTKPKETVDDRKRNNTPKPHK
;
A
#
# COMPACT_ATOMS: atom_id res chain seq x y z
N MET A 1 3.96 20.33 -9.20
CA MET A 1 5.32 19.97 -8.70
C MET A 1 6.11 19.38 -9.86
N GLU A 2 7.41 19.67 -9.99
CA GLU A 2 8.26 19.04 -11.01
C GLU A 2 8.82 17.69 -10.52
N THR A 3 8.98 16.74 -11.44
CA THR A 3 9.52 15.40 -11.14
C THR A 3 10.97 15.50 -10.68
N GLY A 4 11.24 15.16 -9.42
CA GLY A 4 12.57 15.22 -8.81
C GLY A 4 12.83 16.43 -7.91
N SER A 5 11.90 17.39 -7.83
CA SER A 5 11.94 18.45 -6.82
C SER A 5 11.70 17.94 -5.39
N ASP A 6 12.12 18.67 -4.36
CA ASP A 6 11.84 18.32 -2.97
C ASP A 6 10.36 18.51 -2.65
N LEU A 7 9.71 17.40 -2.26
CA LEU A 7 8.32 17.36 -1.86
C LEU A 7 8.03 18.23 -0.63
N ARG A 8 8.93 18.25 0.37
CA ARG A 8 8.72 19.03 1.60
C ARG A 8 8.69 20.51 1.30
N ASP A 9 9.57 20.95 0.42
CA ASP A 9 9.65 22.34 -0.01
C ASP A 9 8.49 22.72 -0.96
N HIS A 10 7.96 21.77 -1.74
CA HIS A 10 6.69 21.92 -2.48
C HIS A 10 5.48 22.05 -1.53
N ILE A 11 5.35 21.19 -0.52
CA ILE A 11 4.28 21.25 0.49
C ILE A 11 4.33 22.58 1.23
N ARG A 12 5.52 23.05 1.63
CA ARG A 12 5.69 24.36 2.27
C ARG A 12 5.21 25.49 1.37
N LYS A 13 5.73 25.57 0.13
CA LYS A 13 5.34 26.59 -0.85
C LYS A 13 3.84 26.57 -1.16
N PHE A 14 3.21 25.39 -1.15
CA PHE A 14 1.77 25.27 -1.32
C PHE A 14 1.00 25.97 -0.18
N PHE A 15 1.35 25.75 1.08
CA PHE A 15 0.71 26.47 2.19
C PHE A 15 1.09 27.95 2.22
N ASP A 16 2.35 28.30 1.89
CA ASP A 16 2.75 29.69 1.67
C ASP A 16 1.88 30.39 0.59
N PHE A 17 1.22 29.65 -0.33
CA PHE A 17 0.26 30.20 -1.29
C PHE A 17 -1.18 30.26 -0.75
N ILE A 18 -1.63 29.26 0.02
CA ILE A 18 -2.95 29.28 0.67
C ILE A 18 -3.04 30.46 1.66
N ASP A 19 -2.00 30.68 2.47
CA ASP A 19 -1.94 31.78 3.44
C ASP A 19 -2.05 33.15 2.73
N LYS A 20 -1.35 33.33 1.60
CA LYS A 20 -1.45 34.54 0.76
C LYS A 20 -2.81 34.74 0.10
N LEU A 21 -3.57 33.67 -0.13
CA LEU A 21 -4.96 33.78 -0.62
C LEU A 21 -5.88 34.22 0.52
N GLN A 22 -5.67 33.70 1.74
CA GLN A 22 -6.37 34.15 2.93
C GLN A 22 -6.09 35.63 3.25
N ASP A 23 -4.85 36.10 3.09
CA ASP A 23 -4.48 37.54 3.20
C ASP A 23 -5.23 38.43 2.19
N LEU A 24 -5.62 37.87 1.04
CA LEU A 24 -6.45 38.53 0.02
C LEU A 24 -7.95 38.33 0.22
N ASN A 25 -8.38 37.90 1.43
CA ASN A 25 -9.75 37.51 1.78
C ASN A 25 -10.33 36.33 0.97
N ILE A 26 -9.50 35.58 0.22
CA ILE A 26 -9.90 34.38 -0.53
C ILE A 26 -9.71 33.16 0.39
N VAL A 27 -10.76 32.83 1.16
CA VAL A 27 -10.77 31.64 2.02
C VAL A 27 -11.07 30.40 1.17
N ILE A 28 -10.18 29.40 1.24
CA ILE A 28 -10.36 28.06 0.65
C ILE A 28 -10.62 27.08 1.81
N ASP A 29 -11.59 26.19 1.66
CA ASP A 29 -11.95 25.19 2.67
C ASP A 29 -10.95 24.02 2.75
N GLU A 30 -11.02 23.21 3.82
CA GLU A 30 -10.09 22.09 4.05
C GLU A 30 -10.17 21.01 2.95
N ASP A 31 -11.37 20.72 2.45
CA ASP A 31 -11.60 19.65 1.46
C ASP A 31 -11.06 20.07 0.08
N LEU A 32 -11.35 21.29 -0.37
CA LEU A 32 -10.77 21.86 -1.59
C LEU A 32 -9.26 22.05 -1.48
N THR A 33 -8.75 22.49 -0.32
CA THR A 33 -7.30 22.56 -0.06
C THR A 33 -6.66 21.18 -0.14
N SER A 34 -7.34 20.13 0.34
CA SER A 34 -6.88 18.74 0.24
C SER A 34 -6.82 18.25 -1.21
N VAL A 35 -7.86 18.52 -2.01
CA VAL A 35 -7.89 18.19 -3.44
C VAL A 35 -6.79 18.94 -4.20
N MET A 36 -6.65 20.25 -3.98
CA MET A 36 -5.61 21.07 -4.60
C MET A 36 -4.19 20.59 -4.25
N LEU A 37 -3.94 20.22 -2.98
CA LEU A 37 -2.65 19.65 -2.58
C LEU A 37 -2.39 18.31 -3.28
N LEU A 38 -3.38 17.41 -3.29
CA LEU A 38 -3.26 16.07 -3.88
C LEU A 38 -3.02 16.12 -5.40
N TYR A 39 -3.65 17.06 -6.09
CA TYR A 39 -3.52 17.26 -7.55
C TYR A 39 -2.30 18.13 -7.93
N SER A 40 -1.65 18.80 -6.97
CA SER A 40 -0.41 19.56 -7.21
C SER A 40 0.85 18.67 -7.36
N LEU A 41 0.74 17.39 -7.03
CA LEU A 41 1.80 16.38 -7.11
C LEU A 41 2.16 16.04 -8.58
N PRO A 42 3.36 15.52 -8.87
CA PRO A 42 3.74 15.12 -10.23
C PRO A 42 2.95 13.88 -10.69
N ALA A 43 2.79 13.70 -12.00
CA ALA A 43 1.96 12.63 -12.58
C ALA A 43 2.39 11.20 -12.20
N ASN A 44 3.63 10.98 -11.76
CA ASN A 44 4.05 9.67 -11.25
C ASN A 44 3.37 9.27 -9.91
N PHE A 45 2.67 10.19 -9.23
CA PHE A 45 1.84 9.89 -8.05
C PHE A 45 0.41 9.44 -8.38
N GLU A 46 0.02 9.24 -9.65
CA GLU A 46 -1.35 8.90 -10.06
C GLU A 46 -1.98 7.75 -9.25
N THR A 47 -1.29 6.60 -9.13
CA THR A 47 -1.77 5.44 -8.36
C THR A 47 -2.02 5.75 -6.88
N PHE A 48 -1.20 6.62 -6.30
CA PHE A 48 -1.36 7.08 -4.92
C PHE A 48 -2.55 8.05 -4.80
N ARG A 49 -2.70 8.99 -5.75
CA ARG A 49 -3.81 9.94 -5.81
C ARG A 49 -5.16 9.21 -5.79
N VAL A 50 -5.37 8.31 -6.75
CA VAL A 50 -6.60 7.49 -6.86
C VAL A 50 -6.85 6.63 -5.61
N ALA A 51 -5.80 6.16 -4.93
CA ALA A 51 -5.93 5.33 -3.74
C ALA A 51 -6.36 6.09 -2.47
N ILE A 52 -6.14 7.41 -2.38
CA ILE A 52 -6.39 8.19 -1.16
C ILE A 52 -7.40 9.34 -1.31
N GLU A 53 -7.74 9.75 -2.54
CA GLU A 53 -8.63 10.87 -2.88
C GLU A 53 -9.89 10.96 -1.99
N SER A 54 -10.63 9.87 -1.87
CA SER A 54 -11.89 9.80 -1.09
C SER A 54 -11.69 9.48 0.40
N ARG A 55 -10.46 9.51 0.93
CA ARG A 55 -10.09 8.88 2.21
C ARG A 55 -9.10 9.65 3.09
N ALA A 56 -8.70 10.87 2.73
CA ALA A 56 -7.68 11.62 3.45
C ALA A 56 -8.15 13.05 3.77
N LYS A 57 -8.23 13.37 5.07
CA LYS A 57 -8.28 14.76 5.57
C LYS A 57 -6.92 15.44 5.44
N LEU A 58 -6.86 16.76 5.43
CA LEU A 58 -5.66 17.54 5.12
C LEU A 58 -4.46 17.19 5.99
N ASP A 59 -4.67 17.01 7.30
CA ASP A 59 -3.61 16.60 8.24
C ASP A 59 -3.05 15.21 7.92
N THR A 60 -3.94 14.25 7.61
CA THR A 60 -3.53 12.89 7.24
C THR A 60 -2.93 12.82 5.84
N LEU A 61 -3.31 13.74 4.95
CA LEU A 61 -2.87 13.83 3.58
C LEU A 61 -1.40 14.23 3.51
N ARG A 62 -1.00 15.27 4.25
CA ARG A 62 0.40 15.72 4.38
C ARG A 62 1.35 14.58 4.75
N ILE A 63 0.97 13.78 5.75
CA ILE A 63 1.76 12.63 6.24
C ILE A 63 1.88 11.55 5.17
N LYS A 64 0.74 11.07 4.63
CA LYS A 64 0.70 10.04 3.58
C LYS A 64 1.53 10.40 2.35
N ILE A 65 1.52 11.68 1.94
CA ILE A 65 2.29 12.19 0.79
C ILE A 65 3.81 12.07 1.07
N ILE A 66 4.27 12.38 2.29
CA ILE A 66 5.67 12.27 2.70
C ILE A 66 6.10 10.79 2.78
N ASP A 67 5.29 9.93 3.39
CA ASP A 67 5.56 8.50 3.53
C ASP A 67 5.71 7.81 2.16
N GLU A 68 4.81 8.11 1.22
CA GLU A 68 4.84 7.59 -0.15
C GLU A 68 6.11 8.03 -0.91
N TRP A 69 6.50 9.29 -0.79
CA TRP A 69 7.72 9.81 -1.42
C TRP A 69 8.99 9.19 -0.82
N GLN A 70 9.04 9.00 0.51
CA GLN A 70 10.16 8.32 1.17
C GLN A 70 10.24 6.84 0.80
N SER A 71 9.09 6.15 0.71
CA SER A 71 9.01 4.76 0.22
C SER A 71 9.58 4.62 -1.19
N ARG A 72 9.24 5.53 -2.10
CA ARG A 72 9.76 5.58 -3.48
C ARG A 72 11.26 5.87 -3.53
N ALA A 73 11.75 6.79 -2.70
CA ALA A 73 13.18 7.11 -2.61
C ALA A 73 13.99 5.90 -2.11
N GLY A 74 13.51 5.20 -1.08
CA GLY A 74 14.16 3.98 -0.55
C GLY A 74 14.24 2.86 -1.60
N GLN A 75 13.16 2.61 -2.34
CA GLN A 75 13.13 1.64 -3.44
C GLN A 75 14.07 1.99 -4.61
N SER A 76 14.50 3.25 -4.73
CA SER A 76 15.46 3.65 -5.76
C SER A 76 16.90 3.25 -5.43
N LEU A 77 17.22 2.97 -4.16
CA LEU A 77 18.57 2.63 -3.70
C LEU A 77 18.80 1.11 -3.63
N SER A 78 17.74 0.30 -3.55
CA SER A 78 17.83 -1.15 -3.29
C SER A 78 17.87 -2.03 -4.55
N LYS A 79 18.37 -1.52 -5.68
CA LYS A 79 18.21 -2.19 -7.00
C LYS A 79 19.38 -3.07 -7.47
N ASP A 80 20.48 -3.14 -6.71
CA ASP A 80 21.69 -3.88 -7.11
C ASP A 80 21.83 -5.25 -6.42
N ASP A 81 21.19 -5.45 -5.27
CA ASP A 81 21.13 -6.75 -4.58
C ASP A 81 19.93 -7.58 -5.06
N GLY A 82 20.22 -8.76 -5.62
CA GLY A 82 19.21 -9.68 -6.12
C GLY A 82 18.47 -10.46 -5.01
N ALA A 83 17.22 -10.83 -5.31
CA ALA A 83 16.25 -11.53 -4.46
C ALA A 83 15.49 -10.67 -3.42
N TYR A 84 14.45 -11.28 -2.80
CA TYR A 84 13.62 -10.73 -1.71
C TYR A 84 12.59 -9.62 -2.02
N ALA A 85 12.21 -9.39 -3.28
CA ALA A 85 11.08 -8.52 -3.65
C ALA A 85 9.73 -9.29 -3.73
N THR A 86 9.11 -9.68 -2.61
CA THR A 86 7.82 -10.41 -2.60
C THR A 86 6.93 -10.11 -1.39
N LYS A 87 6.74 -8.83 -1.02
CA LYS A 87 5.88 -8.44 0.14
C LYS A 87 5.10 -7.13 -0.04
N PHE A 88 4.18 -7.06 -1.01
CA PHE A 88 3.04 -6.11 -1.00
C PHE A 88 1.80 -6.67 -1.73
N GLU A 89 1.39 -7.91 -1.45
CA GLU A 89 0.13 -8.44 -2.01
C GLU A 89 -1.10 -8.04 -1.17
N ASN A 90 -1.82 -7.02 -1.66
CA ASN A 90 -3.26 -6.79 -1.49
C ASN A 90 -3.90 -7.08 -0.11
N GLN A 91 -3.92 -6.09 0.79
CA GLN A 91 -4.76 -6.08 2.00
C GLN A 91 -6.29 -5.94 1.71
N PHE A 92 -6.73 -6.18 0.47
CA PHE A 92 -8.12 -6.07 0.03
C PHE A 92 -8.66 -7.37 -0.61
N ARG A 93 -8.29 -8.55 -0.08
CA ARG A 93 -8.95 -9.82 -0.44
C ARG A 93 -10.15 -10.10 0.47
N ASN A 94 -11.33 -10.02 -0.14
CA ASN A 94 -12.65 -10.18 0.47
C ASN A 94 -12.79 -11.47 1.29
N GLN A 95 -13.40 -11.38 2.48
CA GLN A 95 -13.82 -12.56 3.24
C GLN A 95 -15.03 -13.25 2.56
N ARG A 96 -14.82 -14.33 1.79
CA ARG A 96 -15.94 -15.21 1.40
C ARG A 96 -15.50 -16.65 1.13
N PHE A 97 -16.44 -17.57 1.36
CA PHE A 97 -16.41 -19.01 1.02
C PHE A 97 -15.41 -19.90 1.79
N LYS A 98 -15.87 -20.46 2.93
CA LYS A 98 -15.32 -21.73 3.44
C LYS A 98 -16.08 -22.93 2.84
N ALA A 99 -15.68 -23.36 1.66
CA ALA A 99 -16.05 -24.68 1.15
C ALA A 99 -15.20 -25.76 1.86
N LYS A 100 -15.83 -26.80 2.41
CA LYS A 100 -15.12 -27.97 2.95
C LYS A 100 -15.19 -29.12 1.95
N THR A 101 -14.08 -29.42 1.28
CA THR A 101 -13.89 -30.64 0.51
C THR A 101 -12.80 -31.50 1.18
N LYS A 102 -13.08 -32.79 1.39
CA LYS A 102 -12.09 -33.78 1.83
C LYS A 102 -11.50 -34.47 0.60
N PRO A 103 -10.18 -34.67 0.50
CA PRO A 103 -9.61 -35.62 -0.45
C PRO A 103 -10.08 -37.06 -0.19
N LYS A 104 -10.20 -37.83 -1.27
CA LYS A 104 -10.25 -39.30 -1.30
C LYS A 104 -9.00 -39.79 -2.07
N GLU A 105 -8.88 -41.11 -2.19
CA GLU A 105 -7.92 -41.86 -3.03
C GLU A 105 -6.58 -42.23 -2.36
N THR A 106 -5.93 -43.36 -2.66
CA THR A 106 -6.34 -44.80 -2.67
C THR A 106 -5.11 -45.67 -2.98
N VAL A 107 -5.03 -46.89 -2.41
CA VAL A 107 -4.25 -48.08 -2.90
C VAL A 107 -2.70 -47.97 -2.94
N ASP A 108 -1.90 -48.97 -2.55
CA ASP A 108 -2.01 -50.06 -1.54
C ASP A 108 -0.54 -50.42 -1.13
N ASP A 109 0.05 -51.61 -0.88
CA ASP A 109 -0.30 -53.04 -0.86
C ASP A 109 0.74 -53.79 0.05
N ARG A 110 0.43 -55.03 0.46
CA ARG A 110 1.33 -56.09 1.01
C ARG A 110 2.24 -55.76 2.21
N LYS A 111 1.80 -56.17 3.42
CA LYS A 111 2.62 -57.12 4.22
C LYS A 111 1.87 -57.97 5.26
N ARG A 112 1.49 -59.18 4.81
CA ARG A 112 1.63 -60.48 5.51
C ARG A 112 1.23 -60.56 7.00
N ASN A 113 0.00 -61.03 7.25
CA ASN A 113 -0.39 -61.64 8.53
C ASN A 113 0.52 -62.82 8.92
N ASN A 114 0.73 -63.01 10.23
CA ASN A 114 1.09 -64.31 10.83
C ASN A 114 0.70 -64.32 12.32
N THR A 115 0.32 -65.48 12.84
CA THR A 115 -0.24 -65.64 14.19
C THR A 115 0.84 -65.84 15.29
N PRO A 116 0.53 -65.51 16.56
CA PRO A 116 1.43 -65.78 17.67
C PRO A 116 1.44 -67.27 18.07
N LYS A 117 2.62 -67.76 18.43
CA LYS A 117 2.84 -68.90 19.35
C LYS A 117 3.72 -68.40 20.51
N PRO A 118 3.57 -68.96 21.72
CA PRO A 118 4.41 -70.10 22.07
C PRO A 118 3.64 -71.24 22.76
N HIS A 119 4.30 -72.40 22.88
CA HIS A 119 3.85 -73.50 23.73
C HIS A 119 4.31 -73.29 25.17
N LYS A 120 3.49 -73.73 26.13
CA LYS A 120 3.97 -74.54 27.26
C LYS A 120 2.87 -75.49 27.72
#